data_AF-A0A968NK11-F1
#
_entry.id   AF-A0A968NK11-F1
#
_cell.length_a   1.000
_cell.length_b   1.000
_cell.length_c   1.000
_cell.angle_alpha   90.00
_cell.angle_beta   90.00
_cell.angle_gamma   90.00
#
_symmetry.space_group_name_H-M   'P 1'
#
loop_
_entity.id
_entity.type
_entity.pdbx_description
1 polymer ?
#
loop_
_entity_poly.entity_id
_entity_poly.type
_entity_poly.pdbx_seq_one_letter_code
_entity_poly.pdbx_strand_id
1 'polypeptide(L)'
;MQEIKNKIKQFISKSFRNYDLQDDENIFKLGFVNSMFAMQLVLFLEQEFEITIGSEDLDFENFNSIDNMISFLKRKKLDWSVNNKMSKIILLLVQNGIKQIFQISEKLVIG
;
A
#
# COMPACT_ATOMS: atom_id res chain seq x y z
N MET A 1 10.15 0.96 -9.08
CA MET A 1 10.68 1.37 -7.75
C MET A 1 11.03 2.86 -7.72
N GLN A 2 11.59 3.43 -8.79
CA GLN A 2 11.85 4.87 -8.86
C GLN A 2 10.60 5.74 -8.65
N GLU A 3 9.45 5.32 -9.19
CA GLU A 3 8.18 6.04 -9.00
C GLU A 3 7.74 6.07 -7.53
N ILE A 4 7.82 4.93 -6.82
CA ILE A 4 7.51 4.84 -5.38
C ILE A 4 8.43 5.78 -4.59
N LYS A 5 9.72 5.73 -4.87
CA LYS A 5 10.74 6.61 -4.26
C LYS A 5 10.38 8.09 -4.46
N ASN A 6 10.07 8.48 -5.70
CA ASN A 6 9.72 9.86 -6.03
C ASN A 6 8.46 10.33 -5.27
N LYS A 7 7.42 9.49 -5.18
CA LYS A 7 6.19 9.81 -4.43
C LYS A 7 6.46 10.01 -2.94
N ILE A 8 7.24 9.11 -2.32
CA ILE A 8 7.64 9.23 -0.91
C ILE A 8 8.46 10.51 -0.70
N LYS A 9 9.49 10.75 -1.54
CA LYS A 9 10.34 11.93 -1.45
C LYS A 9 9.53 13.23 -1.63
N GLN A 10 8.55 13.23 -2.52
CA GLN A 10 7.64 14.36 -2.73
C GLN A 10 6.70 14.59 -1.55
N PHE A 11 6.18 13.54 -0.91
CA PHE A 11 5.36 13.68 0.29
C PHE A 11 6.16 14.28 1.44
N ILE A 12 7.33 13.70 1.69
CA ILE A 12 8.28 14.12 2.70
C ILE A 12 8.67 15.59 2.47
N SER A 13 9.13 15.96 1.27
CA SER A 13 9.62 17.32 1.00
C SER A 13 8.58 18.43 1.17
N LYS A 14 7.28 18.13 1.15
CA LYS A 14 6.24 19.11 1.51
C LYS A 14 6.35 19.59 2.96
N SER A 15 6.84 18.74 3.84
CA SER A 15 7.06 19.06 5.26
C SER A 15 8.45 19.64 5.53
N PHE A 16 9.43 19.37 4.67
CA PHE A 16 10.81 19.84 4.83
C PHE A 16 11.15 20.91 3.79
N ARG A 17 11.01 22.19 4.18
CA ARG A 17 11.44 23.30 3.31
C ARG A 17 12.96 23.31 3.18
N ASN A 18 13.47 23.38 1.96
CA ASN A 18 14.89 23.54 1.62
C ASN A 18 15.84 22.45 2.16
N TYR A 19 15.34 21.22 2.36
CA TYR A 19 16.17 20.08 2.71
C TYR A 19 16.13 19.03 1.59
N ASP A 20 17.30 18.67 1.05
CA ASP A 20 17.41 17.55 0.10
C ASP A 20 17.67 16.25 0.87
N LEU A 21 16.58 15.62 1.30
CA LEU A 21 16.63 14.33 2.02
C LEU A 21 17.24 13.23 1.13
N GLN A 22 18.27 12.57 1.63
CA GLN A 22 18.86 11.37 1.04
C GLN A 22 18.04 10.12 1.40
N ASP A 23 18.15 9.09 0.58
CA ASP A 23 17.22 7.95 0.65
C ASP A 23 17.39 7.09 1.92
N ASP A 24 18.60 7.08 2.50
CA ASP A 24 19.00 6.33 3.69
C ASP A 24 18.96 7.16 4.98
N GLU A 25 18.68 8.46 4.89
CA GLU A 25 18.64 9.34 6.04
C GLU A 25 17.48 9.05 6.99
N ASN A 26 17.77 9.11 8.29
CA ASN A 26 16.76 8.89 9.32
C ASN A 26 15.97 10.18 9.58
N ILE A 27 14.75 10.26 9.03
CA ILE A 27 13.88 11.45 9.08
C ILE A 27 13.50 11.89 10.50
N PHE A 28 13.51 10.95 11.46
CA PHE A 28 13.16 11.23 12.85
C PHE A 28 14.36 11.78 13.64
N LYS A 29 15.57 11.28 13.36
CA LYS A 29 16.81 11.79 13.99
C LYS A 29 17.15 13.21 13.55
N LEU A 30 16.71 13.59 12.36
CA LEU A 30 16.84 14.96 11.87
C LEU A 30 15.97 15.97 12.66
N GLY A 31 15.13 15.50 13.60
CA GLY A 31 14.33 16.36 14.48
C GLY A 31 13.14 17.01 13.77
N PHE A 32 12.92 16.67 12.50
CA PHE A 32 11.91 17.31 11.67
C PHE A 32 10.55 16.58 11.68
N VAL A 33 10.46 15.43 12.36
CA VAL A 33 9.27 14.58 12.39
C VAL A 33 8.72 14.47 13.80
N ASN A 34 7.41 14.72 13.95
CA ASN A 34 6.66 14.51 15.18
C ASN A 34 5.63 13.38 15.02
N SER A 35 4.91 13.05 16.09
CA SER A 35 3.89 11.98 16.09
C SER A 35 2.77 12.22 15.07
N MET A 36 2.40 13.48 14.82
CA MET A 36 1.35 13.81 13.84
C MET A 36 1.84 13.54 12.41
N PHE A 37 3.07 13.92 12.08
CA PHE A 37 3.65 13.62 10.79
C PHE A 37 3.80 12.11 10.57
N ALA A 38 4.17 11.35 11.60
CA ALA A 38 4.24 9.89 11.51
C ALA A 38 2.88 9.27 11.13
N MET A 39 1.78 9.74 11.73
CA MET A 39 0.44 9.29 11.36
C MET A 39 0.05 9.70 9.93
N GLN A 40 0.39 10.92 9.51
CA GLN A 40 0.17 11.37 8.14
C GLN A 40 0.96 10.54 7.12
N LEU A 41 2.19 10.15 7.47
CA LEU A 41 3.02 9.27 6.64
C LEU A 41 2.38 7.90 6.48
N VAL A 42 1.90 7.29 7.57
CA VAL A 42 1.19 6.00 7.53
C VAL A 42 -0.03 6.10 6.60
N LEU A 43 -0.89 7.10 6.81
CA LEU A 43 -2.07 7.32 5.97
C LEU A 43 -1.73 7.52 4.49
N PHE A 44 -0.69 8.30 4.21
CA PHE A 44 -0.19 8.49 2.85
C PHE A 44 0.24 7.16 2.22
N LEU A 45 1.01 6.34 2.93
CA LEU A 45 1.48 5.07 2.40
C LEU A 45 0.33 4.09 2.12
N GLU A 46 -0.67 4.02 3.00
CA GLU A 46 -1.86 3.20 2.79
C GLU A 46 -2.65 3.64 1.55
N GLN A 47 -2.94 4.93 1.45
CA GLN A 47 -3.76 5.48 0.36
C GLN A 47 -3.05 5.45 -0.99
N GLU A 48 -1.77 5.85 -1.03
CA GLU A 48 -1.02 5.99 -2.29
C GLU A 48 -0.61 4.63 -2.88
N PHE A 49 -0.45 3.61 -2.04
CA PHE A 49 0.04 2.30 -2.47
C PHE A 49 -0.96 1.16 -2.30
N GLU A 50 -2.19 1.46 -1.87
CA GLU A 50 -3.31 0.52 -1.68
C GLU A 50 -2.92 -0.68 -0.78
N ILE A 51 -2.29 -0.37 0.36
CA ILE A 51 -1.92 -1.36 1.38
C ILE A 51 -2.63 -1.08 2.70
N THR A 52 -2.65 -2.08 3.58
CA THR A 52 -3.07 -1.93 4.98
C THR A 52 -1.86 -2.07 5.88
N ILE A 53 -1.67 -1.13 6.80
CA ILE A 53 -0.61 -1.09 7.80
C ILE A 53 -1.24 -1.44 9.15
N GLY A 54 -0.97 -2.64 9.64
CA GLY A 54 -1.44 -3.14 10.93
C GLY A 54 -0.55 -2.69 12.08
N SER A 55 -0.98 -2.97 13.31
CA SER A 55 -0.23 -2.65 14.53
C SER A 55 1.18 -3.24 14.56
N GLU A 56 1.35 -4.43 13.98
CA GLU A 56 2.60 -5.17 13.85
C GLU A 56 3.58 -4.53 12.86
N ASP A 57 3.09 -3.70 11.95
CA ASP A 57 3.91 -3.02 10.96
C ASP A 57 4.43 -1.67 11.47
N LEU A 58 3.83 -1.14 12.54
CA LEU A 58 4.17 0.15 13.18
C LEU A 58 5.49 0.10 13.95
N ASP A 59 6.45 -0.66 13.44
CA ASP A 59 7.85 -0.55 13.83
C ASP A 59 8.46 0.69 13.17
N PHE A 60 9.05 1.54 14.00
CA PHE A 60 9.76 2.74 13.58
C PHE A 60 10.81 2.47 12.49
N GLU A 61 11.48 1.33 12.53
CA GLU A 61 12.50 0.95 11.55
C GLU A 61 11.91 0.82 10.13
N ASN A 62 10.61 0.54 9.98
CA ASN A 62 9.95 0.49 8.67
C ASN A 62 9.76 1.87 8.03
N PHE A 63 9.78 2.95 8.81
CA PHE A 63 9.40 4.30 8.37
C PHE A 63 10.49 5.35 8.54
N ASN A 64 11.66 4.96 9.06
CA ASN A 64 12.69 5.94 9.42
C ASN A 64 13.47 6.49 8.24
N SER A 65 13.51 5.82 7.09
CA SER A 65 14.18 6.27 5.85
C SER A 65 13.36 5.90 4.62
N ILE A 66 13.64 6.55 3.48
CA ILE A 66 12.93 6.27 2.22
C ILE A 66 13.19 4.82 1.79
N ASP A 67 14.44 4.35 1.89
CA ASP A 67 14.79 2.98 1.49
C ASP A 67 14.10 1.93 2.38
N ASN A 68 13.93 2.21 3.67
CA ASN A 68 13.17 1.32 4.57
C ASN A 68 11.68 1.30 4.22
N MET A 69 11.09 2.46 3.92
CA MET A 69 9.70 2.52 3.46
C MET A 69 9.49 1.74 2.16
N ILE A 70 10.40 1.87 1.18
CA ILE A 70 10.34 1.10 -0.07
C ILE A 70 10.45 -0.40 0.21
N SER A 71 11.32 -0.80 1.12
CA SER A 71 11.51 -2.20 1.51
C SER A 71 10.27 -2.76 2.21
N PHE A 72 9.65 -1.98 3.09
CA PHE A 72 8.39 -2.30 3.73
C PHE A 72 7.26 -2.49 2.71
N LEU A 73 7.07 -1.54 1.79
CA LEU A 73 6.07 -1.62 0.72
C LEU A 73 6.25 -2.86 -0.16
N LYS A 74 7.49 -3.25 -0.47
CA LYS A 74 7.79 -4.48 -1.22
C LYS A 74 7.28 -5.72 -0.49
N ARG A 75 7.57 -5.83 0.81
CA ARG A 75 7.10 -6.97 1.64
C ARG A 75 5.57 -6.99 1.67
N LYS A 76 4.93 -5.85 1.93
CA LYS A 76 3.46 -5.75 1.94
C LYS A 76 2.81 -6.13 0.62
N LYS A 77 3.35 -5.71 -0.52
CA LYS A 77 2.82 -6.09 -1.84
C LYS A 77 3.03 -7.57 -2.15
N LEU A 78 4.13 -8.17 -1.68
CA LEU A 78 4.37 -9.59 -1.82
C LEU A 78 3.39 -10.41 -0.97
N ASP A 79 3.22 -10.03 0.30
CA ASP A 79 2.27 -10.66 1.23
C ASP A 79 0.84 -10.54 0.74
N TRP A 80 0.47 -9.35 0.22
CA TRP A 80 -0.81 -9.13 -0.44
C TRP A 80 -0.97 -10.07 -1.64
N SER A 81 0.05 -10.26 -2.49
CA SER A 81 -0.08 -11.11 -3.68
C SER A 81 -0.21 -12.60 -3.32
N VAL A 82 0.36 -13.03 -2.19
CA VAL A 82 0.25 -14.42 -1.73
C VAL A 82 -1.13 -14.66 -1.12
N ASN A 83 -1.59 -13.79 -0.22
CA ASN A 83 -2.86 -13.97 0.49
C ASN A 83 -4.10 -13.62 -0.36
N ASN A 84 -3.99 -12.69 -1.32
CA ASN A 84 -5.10 -12.36 -2.22
C ASN A 84 -5.21 -13.26 -3.45
N LYS A 85 -4.27 -14.18 -3.68
CA LYS A 85 -4.42 -15.20 -4.74
C LYS A 85 -5.64 -16.10 -4.45
N MET A 86 -5.85 -16.44 -3.17
CA MET A 86 -7.04 -17.17 -2.70
C MET A 86 -8.32 -16.32 -2.84
N SER A 87 -8.26 -15.04 -2.46
CA SER A 87 -9.38 -14.10 -2.64
C SER A 87 -9.77 -13.92 -4.11
N LYS A 88 -8.80 -13.87 -5.04
CA LYS A 88 -9.05 -13.82 -6.49
C LYS A 88 -9.71 -15.10 -7.01
N ILE A 89 -9.33 -16.28 -6.52
CA ILE A 89 -9.97 -17.55 -6.89
C ILE A 89 -11.43 -17.55 -6.42
N ILE A 90 -11.70 -17.15 -5.17
CA ILE A 90 -13.06 -17.06 -4.64
C ILE A 90 -13.91 -16.09 -5.47
N LEU A 91 -13.39 -14.90 -5.79
CA LEU A 91 -14.09 -13.94 -6.64
C LEU A 91 -14.36 -14.49 -8.05
N LEU A 92 -13.40 -15.18 -8.67
CA LEU A 92 -13.58 -15.82 -9.98
C LEU A 92 -14.65 -16.92 -9.94
N LEU A 93 -14.66 -17.74 -8.88
CA LEU A 93 -15.63 -18.81 -8.70
C LEU A 93 -17.04 -18.24 -8.52
N VAL A 94 -17.20 -17.19 -7.72
CA VAL A 94 -18.47 -16.48 -7.52
C VAL A 94 -18.95 -15.84 -8.83
N GLN A 95 -18.08 -15.14 -9.56
CA GLN A 95 -18.44 -14.50 -10.84
C GLN A 95 -18.83 -15.52 -11.92
N ASN A 96 -18.13 -16.66 -12.01
CA ASN A 96 -18.49 -17.74 -12.93
C ASN A 96 -19.81 -18.41 -12.55
N GLY A 97 -20.08 -18.61 -11.26
CA GLY A 97 -21.35 -19.13 -10.77
C GLY A 97 -22.53 -18.20 -11.11
N ILE A 98 -22.38 -16.89 -10.87
CA ILE A 98 -23.40 -15.89 -11.23
C ILE A 98 -23.66 -15.87 -12.75
N LYS A 99 -22.60 -15.98 -13.58
CA LYS A 99 -22.76 -16.08 -15.04
C LYS A 99 -23.54 -17.31 -15.48
N GLN A 100 -23.33 -18.48 -14.85
CA GLN A 100 -24.09 -19.69 -15.18
C GLN A 100 -25.58 -19.52 -14.84
N ILE A 101 -25.89 -18.96 -13.67
CA ILE A 101 -27.27 -18.70 -13.25
C ILE A 101 -27.96 -17.76 -14.24
N PHE A 102 -27.28 -16.70 -14.66
CA PHE A 102 -27.81 -15.75 -15.64
C PHE A 102 -28.10 -16.42 -17.00
N GLN A 103 -27.17 -17.23 -17.52
CA GLN A 103 -27.38 -17.97 -18.78
C GLN A 103 -28.51 -18.99 -18.71
N ILE A 104 -28.70 -19.64 -17.56
CA ILE A 104 -29.83 -20.56 -17.34
C ILE A 104 -31.15 -19.78 -17.33
N SER A 105 -31.21 -18.64 -16.66
CA SER A 105 -32.40 -17.80 -16.61
C SER A 105 -32.78 -17.25 -17.99
N GLU A 106 -31.81 -16.87 -18.82
CA GLU A 106 -32.04 -16.43 -20.20
C GLU A 106 -32.67 -17.56 -21.05
N LYS A 107 -32.10 -18.77 -20.98
CA LYS A 107 -32.63 -19.93 -21.75
C LYS A 107 -34.05 -20.34 -21.33
N LEU A 108 -34.44 -20.12 -20.08
CA LEU A 108 -35.78 -20.42 -19.57
C LEU A 108 -36.84 -19.37 -19.93
N VAL A 109 -36.45 -18.13 -20.21
CA VAL A 109 -37.37 -17.03 -20.55
C VAL A 109 -37.69 -16.97 -22.05
N ILE A 110 -36.78 -17.45 -22.90
CA ILE A 110 -36.90 -17.38 -24.37
C ILE A 110 -37.40 -18.72 -24.95
N GLY A 111 -37.75 -19.70 -24.11
CA GLY A 111 -38.22 -21.04 -24.48
C GLY A 111 -39.72 -21.23 -24.28
#